data_AF-A0A0L6CV93-F1
#
_entry.id   AF-A0A0L6CV93-F1
#
_cell.length_a   1.000
_cell.length_b   1.000
_cell.length_c   1.000
_cell.angle_alpha   90.00
_cell.angle_beta   90.00
_cell.angle_gamma   90.00
#
_symmetry.space_group_name_H-M   'P 1'
#
loop_
_entity.id
_entity.type
_entity.pdbx_description
1 polymer ?
#
loop_
_entity_poly.entity_id
_entity_poly.type
_entity_poly.pdbx_seq_one_letter_code
_entity_poly.pdbx_strand_id
1 'polypeptide(L)'
;MTTAAATTHIDPLKTALGFAALGLLAAVIAGGALLQRAPDPIFLPVMADRPVMLPNGRALYVQRHEVTVTEWARCFAQDACAQVVRARADQDPATTPATGLSYIDVQDYLAWINDATGHAFRLPTAGEWTIMAASVLPDEPDPIFTDPSLTWASAYLTEGTAPRALKPQGSFTTSPEGIADLDGSVWEWTQECYAGASDGMDASRCPAFFVGGEHVAAMSYLVRDPARGGCAVGTPPAHLGMRLVSDSPI
;
A
#
# COMPACT_ATOMS: atom_id res chain seq x y z
N MET A 1 -44.74 -70.74 18.44
CA MET A 1 -44.17 -69.49 17.88
C MET A 1 -43.28 -68.88 18.95
N THR A 2 -41.99 -69.14 18.90
CA THR A 2 -41.00 -68.61 19.86
C THR A 2 -39.98 -67.80 19.07
N THR A 3 -40.05 -66.49 19.25
CA THR A 3 -39.18 -65.47 18.66
C THR A 3 -37.80 -65.52 19.30
N ALA A 4 -36.76 -65.71 18.49
CA ALA A 4 -35.37 -65.48 18.89
C ALA A 4 -35.09 -63.97 18.84
N ALA A 5 -34.78 -63.37 19.99
CA ALA A 5 -34.29 -62.00 20.06
C ALA A 5 -32.80 -62.00 19.71
N ALA A 6 -32.44 -61.33 18.62
CA ALA A 6 -31.05 -61.05 18.27
C ALA A 6 -30.53 -59.91 19.16
N THR A 7 -29.60 -60.23 20.05
CA THR A 7 -28.85 -59.24 20.83
C THR A 7 -27.72 -58.66 19.98
N THR A 8 -27.87 -57.41 19.56
CA THR A 8 -26.86 -56.62 18.88
C THR A 8 -25.72 -56.31 19.86
N HIS A 9 -24.56 -56.92 19.66
CA HIS A 9 -23.36 -56.67 20.45
C HIS A 9 -22.72 -55.35 20.00
N ILE A 10 -22.88 -54.29 20.79
CA ILE A 10 -22.25 -53.00 20.51
C ILE A 10 -20.82 -53.06 21.08
N ASP A 11 -19.83 -53.01 20.19
CA ASP A 11 -18.41 -53.00 20.53
C ASP A 11 -18.03 -51.66 21.19
N PRO A 12 -17.80 -51.61 22.52
CA PRO A 12 -17.64 -50.34 23.25
C PRO A 12 -16.37 -49.57 22.83
N LEU A 13 -15.36 -50.27 22.33
CA LEU A 13 -14.11 -49.68 21.87
C LEU A 13 -14.28 -48.91 20.54
N LYS A 14 -15.12 -49.41 19.62
CA LYS A 14 -15.41 -48.73 18.35
C LYS A 14 -16.25 -47.47 18.56
N THR A 15 -17.16 -47.48 19.54
CA THR A 15 -17.95 -46.31 19.90
C THR A 15 -17.06 -45.23 20.54
N ALA A 16 -16.16 -45.60 21.45
CA ALA A 16 -15.24 -44.67 22.10
C ALA A 16 -14.27 -43.98 21.12
N LEU A 17 -13.70 -44.71 20.15
CA LEU A 17 -12.86 -44.12 19.10
C LEU A 17 -13.65 -43.17 18.17
N GLY A 18 -14.90 -43.50 17.85
CA GLY A 18 -15.77 -42.62 17.06
C GLY A 18 -16.06 -41.29 17.74
N PHE A 19 -16.34 -41.29 19.05
CA PHE A 19 -16.55 -40.06 19.82
C PHE A 19 -15.28 -39.24 20.00
N ALA A 20 -14.12 -39.89 20.20
CA ALA A 20 -12.84 -39.20 20.29
C ALA A 20 -12.44 -38.52 18.96
N ALA A 21 -12.67 -39.19 17.83
CA ALA A 21 -12.42 -38.63 16.50
C ALA A 21 -13.37 -37.47 16.17
N LEU A 22 -14.67 -37.58 16.50
CA LEU A 22 -15.61 -36.47 16.36
C LEU A 22 -15.27 -35.28 17.27
N GLY A 23 -14.83 -35.55 18.50
CA GLY A 23 -14.41 -34.51 19.45
C GLY A 23 -13.18 -33.74 18.97
N LEU A 24 -12.18 -34.44 18.42
CA LEU A 24 -11.00 -33.80 17.82
C LEU A 24 -11.37 -32.97 16.58
N LEU A 25 -12.25 -33.49 15.71
CA LEU A 25 -12.67 -32.78 14.51
C LEU A 25 -13.47 -31.52 14.86
N ALA A 26 -14.36 -31.58 15.85
CA ALA A 26 -15.09 -30.41 16.34
C ALA A 26 -14.17 -29.37 16.97
N ALA A 27 -13.14 -29.78 17.71
CA ALA A 27 -12.14 -28.87 18.28
C ALA A 27 -11.26 -28.20 17.20
N VAL A 28 -10.91 -28.91 16.12
CA VAL A 28 -10.17 -28.35 14.98
C VAL A 28 -11.03 -27.37 14.18
N ILE A 29 -12.31 -27.68 13.96
CA ILE A 29 -13.24 -26.78 13.26
C ILE A 29 -13.53 -25.53 14.10
N ALA A 30 -13.78 -25.69 15.41
CA ALA A 30 -13.99 -24.57 16.31
C ALA A 30 -12.72 -23.72 16.47
N GLY A 31 -11.55 -24.35 16.62
CA GLY A 31 -10.26 -23.67 16.70
C GLY A 31 -9.89 -22.93 15.41
N GLY A 32 -10.19 -23.52 14.24
CA GLY A 32 -9.98 -22.88 12.94
C GLY A 32 -10.93 -21.70 12.69
N ALA A 33 -12.18 -21.79 13.14
CA ALA A 33 -13.15 -20.70 13.04
C ALA A 33 -12.87 -19.54 14.02
N LEU A 34 -12.28 -19.83 15.19
CA LEU A 34 -11.86 -18.81 16.16
C LEU A 34 -10.58 -18.05 15.75
N LEU A 35 -9.80 -18.57 14.80
CA LEU A 35 -8.56 -17.96 14.32
C LEU A 35 -8.76 -17.02 13.12
N GLN A 36 -9.90 -17.07 12.44
CA GLN A 36 -10.25 -16.08 11.41
C GLN A 36 -10.93 -14.89 12.08
N ARG A 37 -10.12 -13.95 12.63
CA ARG A 37 -10.63 -12.60 12.91
C ARG A 37 -11.16 -12.04 11.60
N ALA A 38 -12.45 -11.77 11.54
CA ALA A 38 -13.02 -11.02 10.42
C ALA A 38 -12.32 -9.65 10.33
N PRO A 39 -12.09 -9.11 9.12
CA PRO A 39 -11.56 -7.77 8.93
C PRO A 39 -12.35 -6.79 9.80
N ASP A 40 -11.68 -5.97 10.62
CA ASP A 40 -12.38 -4.86 11.26
C ASP A 40 -12.62 -3.79 10.19
N PRO A 41 -13.88 -3.60 9.74
CA PRO A 41 -14.18 -2.70 8.63
C PRO A 41 -13.82 -1.25 8.95
N ILE A 42 -13.59 -0.91 10.22
CA ILE A 42 -13.18 0.45 10.60
C ILE A 42 -11.81 0.83 10.01
N PHE A 43 -10.93 -0.15 9.77
CA PHE A 43 -9.59 0.08 9.24
C PHE A 43 -9.52 0.02 7.71
N LEU A 44 -10.56 -0.47 7.04
CA LEU A 44 -10.56 -0.57 5.59
C LEU A 44 -10.51 0.83 4.96
N PRO A 45 -9.57 1.06 4.03
CA PRO A 45 -9.47 2.34 3.36
C PRO A 45 -10.57 2.50 2.31
N VAL A 46 -10.84 3.73 1.90
CA VAL A 46 -11.72 3.99 0.74
C VAL A 46 -10.95 3.64 -0.53
N MET A 47 -11.47 2.68 -1.30
CA MET A 47 -10.90 2.26 -2.58
C MET A 47 -11.41 3.10 -3.75
N ALA A 48 -10.66 3.12 -4.84
CA ALA A 48 -11.07 3.72 -6.11
C ALA A 48 -12.35 3.05 -6.66
N ASP A 49 -13.07 3.76 -7.51
CA ASP A 49 -14.39 3.33 -8.00
C ASP A 49 -14.29 2.09 -8.90
N ARG A 50 -13.14 1.90 -9.56
CA ARG A 50 -12.83 0.76 -10.44
C ARG A 50 -11.36 0.34 -10.29
N PRO A 51 -11.00 -0.93 -10.56
CA PRO A 51 -9.60 -1.33 -10.58
C PRO A 51 -8.89 -0.78 -11.82
N VAL A 52 -7.59 -0.53 -11.69
CA VAL A 52 -6.69 -0.24 -12.81
C VAL A 52 -6.38 -1.55 -13.53
N MET A 53 -6.58 -1.59 -14.85
CA MET A 53 -6.25 -2.76 -15.67
C MET A 53 -4.81 -2.67 -16.17
N LEU A 54 -3.95 -3.56 -15.69
CA LEU A 54 -2.54 -3.63 -16.09
C LEU A 54 -2.39 -4.27 -17.49
N PRO A 55 -1.30 -3.98 -18.23
CA PRO A 55 -1.08 -4.52 -19.58
C PRO A 55 -1.07 -6.06 -19.67
N ASN A 56 -0.75 -6.75 -18.57
CA ASN A 56 -0.77 -8.20 -18.46
C ASN A 56 -2.17 -8.78 -18.16
N GLY A 57 -3.21 -7.93 -18.12
CA GLY A 57 -4.59 -8.31 -17.85
C GLY A 57 -4.95 -8.43 -16.37
N ARG A 58 -4.01 -8.21 -15.44
CA ARG A 58 -4.31 -8.19 -13.99
C ARG A 58 -5.03 -6.90 -13.61
N ALA A 59 -5.97 -7.02 -12.67
CA ALA A 59 -6.62 -5.88 -12.02
C ALA A 59 -5.82 -5.46 -10.78
N LEU A 60 -5.58 -4.17 -10.62
CA LEU A 60 -4.98 -3.57 -9.44
C LEU A 60 -6.04 -2.72 -8.72
N TYR A 61 -6.32 -3.05 -7.47
CA TYR A 61 -7.26 -2.31 -6.63
C TYR A 61 -6.48 -1.25 -5.85
N VAL A 62 -6.82 0.02 -6.04
CA VAL A 62 -6.03 1.15 -5.56
C VAL A 62 -6.84 1.93 -4.53
N GLN A 63 -6.20 2.33 -3.43
CA GLN A 63 -6.80 3.25 -2.47
C GLN A 63 -7.08 4.61 -3.14
N ARG A 64 -8.27 5.16 -2.91
CA ARG A 64 -8.76 6.38 -3.59
C ARG A 64 -7.88 7.60 -3.35
N HIS A 65 -7.41 7.78 -2.12
CA HIS A 65 -6.54 8.88 -1.68
C HIS A 65 -5.29 8.30 -1.00
N GLU A 66 -4.27 9.12 -0.77
CA GLU A 66 -3.15 8.74 0.09
C GLU A 66 -3.63 8.42 1.50
N VAL A 67 -2.84 7.62 2.23
CA VAL A 67 -3.08 7.36 3.65
C VAL A 67 -3.09 8.69 4.40
N THR A 68 -4.15 8.93 5.17
CA THR A 68 -4.37 10.16 5.94
C THR A 68 -3.70 10.14 7.30
N VAL A 69 -3.55 11.31 7.93
CA VAL A 69 -3.07 11.45 9.31
C VAL A 69 -3.95 10.66 10.28
N THR A 70 -5.27 10.66 10.09
CA THR A 70 -6.20 9.89 10.93
C THR A 70 -6.02 8.38 10.75
N GLU A 71 -5.83 7.89 9.53
CA GLU A 71 -5.55 6.47 9.29
C GLU A 71 -4.21 6.05 9.91
N TRP A 72 -3.16 6.87 9.74
CA TRP A 72 -1.86 6.65 10.37
C TRP A 72 -1.95 6.61 11.90
N ALA A 73 -2.73 7.53 12.49
CA ALA A 73 -2.89 7.63 13.94
C ALA A 73 -3.48 6.35 14.56
N ARG A 74 -4.23 5.54 13.81
CA ARG A 74 -4.74 4.24 14.28
C ARG A 74 -3.62 3.21 14.44
N CYS A 75 -2.67 3.18 13.50
CA CYS A 75 -1.46 2.36 13.62
C CYS A 75 -0.61 2.79 14.82
N PHE A 76 -0.41 4.11 14.97
CA PHE A 76 0.32 4.67 16.11
C PHE A 76 -0.36 4.35 17.46
N ALA A 77 -1.69 4.45 17.53
CA ALA A 77 -2.44 4.16 18.76
C ALA A 77 -2.42 2.68 19.18
N GLN A 78 -2.01 1.78 18.28
CA GLN A 78 -1.81 0.35 18.57
C GLN A 78 -0.32 -0.01 18.74
N ASP A 79 0.54 0.99 18.94
CA ASP A 79 1.99 0.84 19.11
C ASP A 79 2.70 0.15 17.94
N ALA A 80 2.05 0.04 16.78
CA ALA A 80 2.60 -0.62 15.60
C ALA A 80 3.42 0.33 14.71
N CYS A 81 3.05 1.61 14.68
CA CYS A 81 3.83 2.66 14.00
C CYS A 81 4.54 3.54 15.04
N ALA A 82 5.85 3.78 14.86
CA ALA A 82 6.64 4.55 15.83
C ALA A 82 6.45 6.07 15.73
N GLN A 83 6.14 6.59 14.54
CA GLN A 83 6.07 8.03 14.28
C GLN A 83 4.71 8.62 14.63
N VAL A 84 4.72 9.75 15.35
CA VAL A 84 3.51 10.58 15.49
C VAL A 84 3.44 11.56 14.33
N VAL A 85 2.54 11.29 13.38
CA VAL A 85 2.21 12.23 12.30
C VAL A 85 1.08 13.14 12.77
N ARG A 86 1.18 14.45 12.52
CA ARG A 86 0.17 15.44 12.88
C ARG A 86 -0.12 16.37 11.71
N ALA A 87 -1.40 16.63 11.49
CA ALA A 87 -1.84 17.74 10.63
C ALA A 87 -1.54 19.08 11.33
N ARG A 88 -1.43 20.16 10.54
CA ARG A 88 -1.35 21.52 11.11
C ARG A 88 -2.66 21.88 11.79
N ALA A 89 -2.62 22.88 12.69
CA ALA A 89 -3.79 23.28 13.47
C ALA A 89 -4.97 23.78 12.62
N ASP A 90 -4.70 24.27 11.39
CA ASP A 90 -5.67 24.74 10.41
C ASP A 90 -6.11 23.66 9.41
N GLN A 91 -5.67 22.41 9.60
CA GLN A 91 -5.95 21.28 8.72
C GLN A 91 -6.75 20.18 9.45
N ASP A 92 -7.64 19.50 8.73
CA ASP A 92 -8.35 18.34 9.25
C ASP A 92 -7.50 17.07 9.06
N PRO A 93 -7.10 16.37 10.14
CA PRO A 93 -6.31 15.14 10.03
C PRO A 93 -7.04 14.00 9.29
N ALA A 94 -8.38 14.02 9.20
CA ALA A 94 -9.14 13.01 8.48
C ALA A 94 -9.04 13.14 6.96
N THR A 95 -8.62 14.30 6.46
CA THR A 95 -8.44 14.55 5.01
C THR A 95 -7.02 14.95 4.66
N THR A 96 -6.15 15.17 5.65
CA THR A 96 -4.75 15.51 5.40
C THR A 96 -3.93 14.25 5.14
N PRO A 97 -3.18 14.14 4.04
CA PRO A 97 -2.26 13.02 3.82
C PRO A 97 -1.21 12.91 4.93
N ALA A 98 -0.94 11.70 5.38
CA ALA A 98 0.18 11.38 6.26
C ALA A 98 1.49 11.49 5.48
N THR A 99 2.30 12.47 5.84
CA THR A 99 3.57 12.75 5.16
C THR A 99 4.72 12.84 6.14
N GLY A 100 5.95 12.88 5.61
CA GLY A 100 7.16 12.79 6.44
C GLY A 100 7.47 11.34 6.83
N LEU A 101 7.08 10.40 5.98
CA LEU A 101 7.23 8.96 6.20
C LEU A 101 8.47 8.46 5.47
N SER A 102 9.30 7.67 6.16
CA SER A 102 10.37 6.90 5.53
C SER A 102 9.82 5.57 5.03
N TYR A 103 10.56 4.89 4.17
CA TYR A 103 10.17 3.56 3.69
C TYR A 103 9.99 2.59 4.86
N ILE A 104 10.84 2.67 5.90
CA ILE A 104 10.70 1.83 7.10
C ILE A 104 9.36 2.07 7.79
N ASP A 105 8.99 3.34 8.00
CA ASP A 105 7.72 3.67 8.66
C ASP A 105 6.54 3.12 7.85
N VAL A 106 6.61 3.21 6.51
CA VAL A 106 5.60 2.66 5.60
C VAL A 106 5.48 1.15 5.71
N GLN A 107 6.60 0.42 5.84
CA GLN A 107 6.57 -1.03 6.03
C GLN A 107 5.91 -1.44 7.35
N ASP A 108 6.13 -0.67 8.43
CA ASP A 108 5.45 -0.89 9.72
C ASP A 108 3.93 -0.71 9.58
N TYR A 109 3.50 0.32 8.84
CA TYR A 109 2.07 0.55 8.55
C TYR A 109 1.46 -0.59 7.71
N LEU A 110 2.17 -1.09 6.69
CA LEU A 110 1.71 -2.21 5.87
C LEU A 110 1.57 -3.50 6.68
N ALA A 111 2.53 -3.79 7.56
CA ALA A 111 2.45 -4.95 8.44
C ALA A 111 1.21 -4.85 9.35
N TRP A 112 0.99 -3.68 9.94
CA TRP A 112 -0.16 -3.42 10.80
C TRP A 112 -1.51 -3.52 10.07
N ILE A 113 -1.68 -2.83 8.92
CA ILE A 113 -2.98 -2.79 8.23
C ILE A 113 -3.37 -4.18 7.71
N ASN A 114 -2.39 -5.00 7.31
CA ASN A 114 -2.63 -6.37 6.87
C ASN A 114 -3.02 -7.28 8.04
N ASP A 115 -2.41 -7.14 9.21
CA ASP A 115 -2.83 -7.87 10.41
C ASP A 115 -4.23 -7.44 10.89
N ALA A 116 -4.48 -6.13 10.91
CA ALA A 116 -5.73 -5.55 11.40
C ALA A 116 -6.93 -5.87 10.51
N THR A 117 -6.71 -6.02 9.21
CA THR A 117 -7.79 -6.23 8.22
C THR A 117 -7.80 -7.65 7.65
N GLY A 118 -6.72 -8.42 7.70
CA GLY A 118 -6.61 -9.71 7.03
C GLY A 118 -6.54 -9.63 5.49
N HIS A 119 -6.44 -8.43 4.92
CA HIS A 119 -6.18 -8.23 3.48
C HIS A 119 -4.68 -8.21 3.18
N ALA A 120 -4.33 -8.23 1.89
CA ALA A 120 -2.96 -8.22 1.41
C ALA A 120 -2.64 -6.88 0.71
N PHE A 121 -2.65 -5.80 1.47
CA PHE A 121 -2.19 -4.50 1.00
C PHE A 121 -0.67 -4.46 0.84
N ARG A 122 -0.24 -3.74 -0.18
CA ARG A 122 1.16 -3.44 -0.47
C ARG A 122 1.29 -2.05 -1.08
N LEU A 123 2.53 -1.60 -1.30
CA LEU A 123 2.78 -0.46 -2.16
C LEU A 123 2.66 -0.88 -3.64
N PRO A 124 2.31 0.05 -4.55
CA PRO A 124 2.47 -0.21 -5.97
C PRO A 124 3.96 -0.43 -6.31
N THR A 125 4.23 -1.16 -7.38
CA THR A 125 5.53 -1.08 -8.07
C THR A 125 5.67 0.28 -8.77
N ALA A 126 6.88 0.69 -9.17
CA ALA A 126 7.03 1.96 -9.89
C ALA A 126 6.27 1.91 -11.22
N GLY A 127 6.32 0.78 -11.92
CA GLY A 127 5.55 0.58 -13.16
C GLY A 127 4.03 0.63 -12.94
N GLU A 128 3.50 0.01 -11.88
CA GLU A 128 2.06 0.12 -11.54
C GLU A 128 1.67 1.57 -11.21
N TRP A 129 2.53 2.29 -10.47
CA TRP A 129 2.32 3.70 -10.13
C TRP A 129 2.25 4.57 -11.40
N THR A 130 3.21 4.41 -12.31
CA THR A 130 3.21 5.12 -13.59
C THR A 130 1.95 4.84 -14.40
N ILE A 131 1.49 3.59 -14.45
CA ILE A 131 0.27 3.22 -15.18
C ILE A 131 -0.97 3.90 -14.59
N MET A 132 -1.13 3.88 -13.27
CA MET A 132 -2.33 4.48 -12.64
C MET A 132 -2.33 6.02 -12.69
N ALA A 133 -1.16 6.66 -12.78
CA ALA A 133 -1.03 8.11 -12.85
C ALA A 133 -1.05 8.67 -14.28
N ALA A 134 -0.86 7.83 -15.30
CA ALA A 134 -0.65 8.26 -16.69
C ALA A 134 -1.73 9.19 -17.26
N SER A 135 -2.99 9.04 -16.84
CA SER A 135 -4.09 9.87 -17.39
C SER A 135 -4.23 11.25 -16.75
N VAL A 136 -3.53 11.52 -15.64
CA VAL A 136 -3.67 12.76 -14.86
C VAL A 136 -2.36 13.53 -14.71
N LEU A 137 -1.22 12.88 -14.92
CA LEU A 137 0.06 13.58 -14.99
C LEU A 137 0.13 14.45 -16.26
N PRO A 138 0.79 15.61 -16.19
CA PRO A 138 1.03 16.44 -17.36
C PRO A 138 1.87 15.68 -18.39
N ASP A 139 1.67 15.99 -19.67
CA ASP A 139 2.53 15.46 -20.73
C ASP A 139 3.99 15.84 -20.47
N GLU A 140 4.91 14.91 -20.73
CA GLU A 140 6.34 15.21 -20.65
C GLU A 140 6.66 16.34 -21.63
N PRO A 141 7.27 17.44 -21.16
CA PRO A 141 7.63 18.55 -22.03
C PRO A 141 8.67 18.10 -23.06
N ASP A 142 8.57 18.64 -24.28
CA ASP A 142 9.52 18.35 -25.35
C ASP A 142 10.97 18.63 -24.88
N PRO A 143 11.92 17.72 -25.17
CA PRO A 143 13.30 17.93 -24.77
C PRO A 143 13.88 19.16 -25.48
N ILE A 144 14.34 20.15 -24.69
CA ILE A 144 15.00 21.36 -25.23
C ILE A 144 16.23 21.00 -26.07
N PHE A 145 16.91 19.90 -25.71
CA PHE A 145 18.07 19.40 -26.44
C PHE A 145 17.68 18.17 -27.25
N THR A 146 17.92 18.24 -28.56
CA THR A 146 17.78 17.10 -29.46
C THR A 146 19.02 16.20 -29.48
N ASP A 147 20.11 16.64 -28.85
CA ASP A 147 21.31 15.83 -28.65
C ASP A 147 21.05 14.76 -27.58
N PRO A 148 21.16 13.45 -27.92
CA PRO A 148 20.95 12.36 -26.96
C PRO A 148 21.86 12.41 -25.73
N SER A 149 23.02 13.08 -25.80
CA SER A 149 23.93 13.25 -24.67
C SER A 149 23.47 14.28 -23.64
N LEU A 150 22.46 15.08 -23.99
CA LEU A 150 21.91 16.16 -23.17
C LEU A 150 20.47 15.91 -22.71
N THR A 151 19.91 14.72 -22.96
CA THR A 151 18.56 14.36 -22.50
C THR A 151 18.41 14.49 -20.98
N TRP A 152 19.47 14.22 -20.22
CA TRP A 152 19.49 14.40 -18.76
C TRP A 152 19.26 15.87 -18.34
N ALA A 153 19.63 16.84 -19.15
CA ALA A 153 19.48 18.26 -18.84
C ALA A 153 18.02 18.70 -18.94
N SER A 154 17.21 18.04 -19.77
CA SER A 154 15.76 18.24 -19.84
C SER A 154 15.03 17.76 -18.58
N ALA A 155 15.64 16.90 -17.75
CA ALA A 155 15.08 16.52 -16.45
C ALA A 155 15.15 17.64 -15.39
N TYR A 156 15.80 18.76 -15.69
CA TYR A 156 15.87 19.96 -14.83
C TYR A 156 14.95 21.08 -15.30
N LEU A 157 13.94 20.78 -16.13
CA LEU A 157 12.87 21.71 -16.46
C LEU A 157 12.13 22.08 -15.17
N THR A 158 12.31 23.32 -14.68
CA THR A 158 11.69 23.82 -13.43
C THR A 158 10.55 24.80 -13.67
N GLU A 159 10.10 24.98 -14.92
CA GLU A 159 8.96 25.85 -15.20
C GLU A 159 7.65 25.13 -14.84
N GLY A 160 6.83 25.74 -13.98
CA GLY A 160 5.52 25.20 -13.62
C GLY A 160 5.49 24.28 -12.39
N THR A 161 6.53 24.27 -11.52
CA THR A 161 6.57 23.43 -10.31
C THR A 161 5.24 23.45 -9.55
N ALA A 162 4.69 22.26 -9.33
CA ALA A 162 3.45 22.08 -8.60
C ALA A 162 3.53 22.74 -7.20
N PRO A 163 2.42 23.24 -6.64
CA PRO A 163 2.41 23.89 -5.33
C PRO A 163 3.02 22.98 -4.26
N ARG A 164 4.15 23.41 -3.67
CA ARG A 164 4.87 22.63 -2.65
C ARG A 164 4.13 22.50 -1.31
N ALA A 165 2.96 23.11 -1.17
CA ALA A 165 2.20 23.09 0.06
C ALA A 165 1.28 21.88 0.09
N LEU A 166 1.41 21.06 1.14
CA LEU A 166 0.49 19.96 1.41
C LEU A 166 -0.97 20.44 1.34
N LYS A 167 -1.78 19.73 0.56
CA LYS A 167 -3.22 19.95 0.44
C LYS A 167 -3.99 18.80 1.08
N PRO A 168 -5.25 19.03 1.50
CA PRO A 168 -6.16 17.93 1.82
C PRO A 168 -6.38 17.04 0.60
N GLN A 169 -6.70 15.77 0.83
CA GLN A 169 -7.10 14.83 -0.22
C GLN A 169 -8.28 15.37 -1.04
N GLY A 170 -8.32 15.01 -2.32
CA GLY A 170 -9.28 15.48 -3.32
C GLY A 170 -9.05 16.91 -3.79
N SER A 171 -7.85 17.46 -3.61
CA SER A 171 -7.53 18.83 -4.04
C SER A 171 -7.02 18.91 -5.48
N PHE A 172 -6.65 17.77 -6.07
CA PHE A 172 -6.12 17.70 -7.43
C PHE A 172 -6.99 16.78 -8.32
N THR A 173 -6.42 16.36 -9.45
CA THR A 173 -7.17 15.63 -10.48
C THR A 173 -7.56 14.25 -9.99
N THR A 174 -8.66 13.71 -10.53
CA THR A 174 -9.10 12.33 -10.32
C THR A 174 -9.05 11.55 -11.63
N SER A 175 -8.43 10.37 -11.61
CA SER A 175 -8.35 9.46 -12.76
C SER A 175 -9.71 8.88 -13.14
N PRO A 176 -9.87 8.31 -14.34
CA PRO A 176 -11.10 7.62 -14.75
C PRO A 176 -11.52 6.45 -13.83
N GLU A 177 -10.55 5.82 -13.18
CA GLU A 177 -10.75 4.75 -12.20
C GLU A 177 -11.20 5.28 -10.83
N GLY A 178 -11.11 6.59 -10.62
CA GLY A 178 -11.50 7.26 -9.38
C GLY A 178 -10.34 7.49 -8.42
N ILE A 179 -9.08 7.41 -8.85
CA ILE A 179 -7.92 7.67 -8.00
C ILE A 179 -7.62 9.16 -8.01
N ALA A 180 -7.57 9.80 -6.84
CA ALA A 180 -7.32 11.22 -6.72
C ALA A 180 -5.88 11.53 -6.28
N ASP A 181 -5.43 12.75 -6.62
CA ASP A 181 -4.21 13.39 -6.11
C ASP A 181 -2.86 12.81 -6.61
N LEU A 182 -2.87 12.03 -7.69
CA LEU A 182 -1.63 11.51 -8.29
C LEU A 182 -0.75 12.62 -8.92
N ASP A 183 -1.34 13.77 -9.26
CA ASP A 183 -0.68 14.96 -9.83
C ASP A 183 -0.26 16.01 -8.78
N GLY A 184 -0.26 15.66 -7.49
CA GLY A 184 0.31 16.48 -6.42
C GLY A 184 -0.46 16.36 -5.12
N SER A 185 0.06 16.79 -3.96
CA SER A 185 1.39 17.37 -3.68
C SER A 185 2.32 16.38 -2.96
N VAL A 186 1.89 15.13 -2.83
CA VAL A 186 2.59 14.08 -2.09
C VAL A 186 3.29 13.15 -3.07
N TRP A 187 4.55 12.85 -2.77
CA TRP A 187 5.24 11.74 -3.40
C TRP A 187 4.95 10.45 -2.65
N GLU A 188 4.64 9.39 -3.39
CA GLU A 188 4.18 8.12 -2.84
C GLU A 188 5.28 7.07 -2.96
N TRP A 189 5.59 6.41 -1.84
CA TRP A 189 6.51 5.27 -1.84
C TRP A 189 6.00 4.13 -2.73
N THR A 190 6.92 3.52 -3.49
CA THR A 190 6.69 2.28 -4.24
C THR A 190 7.57 1.16 -3.69
N GLN A 191 7.22 -0.10 -3.94
CA GLN A 191 8.00 -1.25 -3.47
C GLN A 191 9.19 -1.61 -4.35
N GLU A 192 9.44 -0.87 -5.44
CA GLU A 192 10.49 -1.21 -6.38
C GLU A 192 11.85 -0.68 -5.94
N CYS A 193 12.82 -1.59 -5.80
CA CYS A 193 14.16 -1.29 -5.35
C CYS A 193 14.96 -0.53 -6.41
N TYR A 194 15.57 0.58 -6.03
CA TYR A 194 16.61 1.24 -6.80
C TYR A 194 17.99 0.71 -6.39
N ALA A 195 18.50 -0.26 -7.15
CA ALA A 195 19.82 -0.85 -6.92
C ALA A 195 20.97 -0.08 -7.61
N GLY A 196 20.67 1.02 -8.32
CA GLY A 196 21.68 1.79 -9.07
C GLY A 196 22.37 0.95 -10.16
N ALA A 197 23.68 1.13 -10.33
CA ALA A 197 24.50 0.39 -11.30
C ALA A 197 24.89 -1.04 -10.87
N SER A 198 24.37 -1.51 -9.74
CA SER A 198 24.67 -2.83 -9.17
C SER A 198 23.59 -3.83 -9.58
N ASP A 199 23.78 -4.47 -10.74
CA ASP A 199 23.00 -5.63 -11.14
C ASP A 199 23.13 -6.75 -10.07
N GLY A 200 21.99 -7.32 -9.66
CA GLY A 200 21.97 -8.49 -8.77
C GLY A 200 22.01 -8.18 -7.26
N MET A 201 21.69 -6.95 -6.84
CA MET A 201 21.56 -6.67 -5.40
C MET A 201 20.27 -7.28 -4.84
N ASP A 202 20.38 -7.95 -3.69
CA ASP A 202 19.22 -8.51 -2.98
C ASP A 202 18.26 -7.38 -2.57
N ALA A 203 17.01 -7.48 -3.01
CA ALA A 203 15.95 -6.52 -2.68
C ALA A 203 15.76 -6.36 -1.16
N SER A 204 16.12 -7.38 -0.35
CA SER A 204 16.09 -7.29 1.12
C SER A 204 17.10 -6.29 1.70
N ARG A 205 18.11 -5.89 0.91
CA ARG A 205 19.17 -4.94 1.29
C ARG A 205 19.11 -3.65 0.49
N CYS A 206 17.94 -3.31 -0.04
CA CYS A 206 17.78 -2.18 -0.91
C CYS A 206 18.06 -0.83 -0.21
N PRO A 207 19.00 -0.01 -0.71
CA PRO A 207 19.36 1.27 -0.08
C PRO A 207 18.43 2.43 -0.48
N ALA A 208 17.61 2.25 -1.51
CA ALA A 208 16.71 3.29 -2.01
C ALA A 208 15.57 2.66 -2.79
N PHE A 209 14.38 3.24 -2.71
CA PHE A 209 13.21 2.78 -3.45
C PHE A 209 12.74 3.87 -4.38
N PHE A 210 12.04 3.47 -5.45
CA PHE A 210 11.36 4.44 -6.28
C PHE A 210 10.17 5.05 -5.54
N VAL A 211 9.94 6.34 -5.80
CA VAL A 211 8.80 7.11 -5.34
C VAL A 211 8.14 7.74 -6.56
N GLY A 212 6.81 7.80 -6.58
CA GLY A 212 6.04 8.40 -7.65
C GLY A 212 5.47 9.77 -7.25
N GLY A 213 5.32 10.66 -8.23
CA GLY A 213 4.63 11.95 -8.12
C GLY A 213 4.76 12.69 -9.45
N GLU A 214 5.11 13.97 -9.45
CA GLU A 214 5.39 14.73 -10.71
C GLU A 214 6.27 13.96 -11.71
N HIS A 215 7.22 13.18 -11.19
CA HIS A 215 7.98 12.18 -11.91
C HIS A 215 8.36 11.03 -10.97
N VAL A 216 8.81 9.90 -11.53
CA VAL A 216 9.39 8.81 -10.74
C VAL A 216 10.83 9.17 -10.39
N ALA A 217 11.21 9.02 -9.11
CA ALA A 217 12.57 9.24 -8.64
C ALA A 217 13.00 8.19 -7.62
N ALA A 218 14.30 8.02 -7.43
CA ALA A 218 14.83 7.17 -6.38
C ALA A 218 15.02 7.98 -5.09
N MET A 219 14.61 7.39 -3.96
CA MET A 219 14.74 7.98 -2.64
C MET A 219 15.36 6.98 -1.67
N SER A 220 16.35 7.42 -0.88
CA SER A 220 16.94 6.57 0.16
C SER A 220 15.89 6.17 1.21
N TYR A 221 15.87 4.89 1.57
CA TYR A 221 14.82 4.28 2.41
C TYR A 221 14.63 4.93 3.80
N LEU A 222 15.62 5.69 4.29
CA LEU A 222 15.60 6.39 5.58
C LEU A 222 15.06 7.83 5.50
N VAL A 223 14.91 8.37 4.29
CA VAL A 223 14.52 9.77 4.09
C VAL A 223 13.05 9.95 4.43
N ARG A 224 12.77 11.01 5.21
CA ARG A 224 11.41 11.48 5.52
C ARG A 224 11.09 12.82 4.85
N ASP A 225 12.12 13.66 4.71
CA ASP A 225 12.04 14.96 4.06
C ASP A 225 12.83 14.89 2.74
N PRO A 226 12.15 14.76 1.59
CA PRO A 226 12.80 14.63 0.28
C PRO A 226 13.63 15.87 -0.07
N ALA A 227 13.29 17.05 0.46
CA ALA A 227 14.08 18.27 0.25
C ALA A 227 15.45 18.22 0.96
N ARG A 228 15.61 17.34 1.96
CA ARG A 228 16.88 17.13 2.69
C ARG A 228 17.57 15.82 2.36
N GLY A 229 16.87 14.87 1.74
CA GLY A 229 17.37 13.52 1.43
C GLY A 229 18.13 13.39 0.11
N GLY A 230 18.04 14.41 -0.76
CA GLY A 230 18.62 14.40 -2.11
C GLY A 230 17.78 13.58 -3.09
N CYS A 231 17.38 14.20 -4.20
CA CYS A 231 16.78 13.49 -5.34
C CYS A 231 17.81 13.32 -6.44
N ALA A 232 17.79 12.16 -7.11
CA ALA A 232 18.65 11.91 -8.26
C ALA A 232 18.28 12.78 -9.48
N VAL A 233 17.01 13.21 -9.60
CA VAL A 233 16.47 13.97 -10.75
C VAL A 233 15.36 14.96 -10.31
N GLY A 234 15.29 16.12 -10.96
CA GLY A 234 14.22 17.12 -10.81
C GLY A 234 14.19 17.89 -9.48
N THR A 235 13.14 18.71 -9.30
CA THR A 235 12.87 19.41 -8.03
C THR A 235 11.95 18.56 -7.15
N PRO A 236 12.36 18.11 -5.96
CA PRO A 236 11.47 17.34 -5.09
C PRO A 236 10.28 18.14 -4.56
N PRO A 237 9.05 17.59 -4.63
CA PRO A 237 7.97 18.00 -3.76
C PRO A 237 8.36 17.84 -2.29
N ALA A 238 7.69 18.57 -1.41
CA ALA A 238 8.11 18.67 0.00
C ALA A 238 7.62 17.51 0.87
N HIS A 239 6.89 16.54 0.31
CA HIS A 239 6.09 15.58 1.07
C HIS A 239 6.29 14.15 0.56
N LEU A 240 6.70 13.24 1.44
CA LEU A 240 6.71 11.79 1.20
C LEU A 240 5.61 11.13 2.03
N GLY A 241 4.72 10.42 1.36
CA GLY A 241 3.60 9.67 1.92
C GLY A 241 3.45 8.30 1.24
N MET A 242 2.25 7.74 1.30
CA MET A 242 1.99 6.40 0.74
C MET A 242 0.54 6.23 0.32
N ARG A 243 0.32 5.26 -0.57
CA ARG A 243 -0.99 4.79 -1.00
C ARG A 243 -0.98 3.27 -1.03
N LEU A 244 -2.09 2.66 -0.61
CA LEU A 244 -2.24 1.21 -0.61
C LEU A 244 -2.75 0.71 -1.96
N VAL A 245 -2.24 -0.44 -2.39
CA VAL A 245 -2.83 -1.24 -3.47
C VAL A 245 -3.01 -2.70 -3.04
N SER A 246 -3.88 -3.41 -3.75
CA SER A 246 -4.14 -4.84 -3.56
C SER A 246 -4.32 -5.53 -4.91
N ASP A 247 -3.88 -6.78 -5.00
CA ASP A 247 -4.10 -7.66 -6.16
C ASP A 247 -5.47 -8.35 -6.13
N SER A 248 -6.25 -8.14 -5.06
CA SER A 248 -7.58 -8.71 -4.85
C SER A 248 -8.59 -7.63 -4.44
N PRO A 249 -9.89 -7.82 -4.73
CA PRO A 249 -10.94 -6.94 -4.24
C PRO A 249 -10.88 -6.77 -2.70
N ILE A 250 -11.24 -5.57 -2.23
CA ILE A 250 -11.33 -5.21 -0.82
C ILE A 250 -12.80 -5.05 -0.44
#